data_AF-A0A8H8MG74-F1
#
_entry.id   AF-A0A8H8MG74-F1
#
_cell.length_a   1.000
_cell.length_b   1.000
_cell.length_c   1.000
_cell.angle_alpha   90.00
_cell.angle_beta   90.00
_cell.angle_gamma   90.00
#
_symmetry.space_group_name_H-M   'P 1'
#
loop_
_entity.id
_entity.type
_entity.pdbx_description
1 polymer ?
#
loop_
_entity_poly.entity_id
_entity_poly.type
_entity_poly.pdbx_seq_one_letter_code
_entity_poly.pdbx_strand_id
1 'polypeptide(L)'
;MAGTSGETNDVTHSTTSRVKKEHPKFFFDNTLVVLEIEDTLFNVHKYQLMKSETFSDMFQAANRDPEEGSCREKPIVLEGISALDFECLLTVLYATRFSTYQPTPEASLIIPAFRLANLWDFSDLRVYLLPLAEKELSDVDKIVFAREFDIKEWLAPAHTRLCEREQPPTADEAMKLGVHSLLLITRVREESRLHVYGNNDYLTCAKCGSRTRVVQARSGSSADTPIGAKVQRWVGEGFTV
;
A
#
# COMPACT_ATOMS: atom_id res chain seq x y z
N MET A 1 -98.00 11.41 -9.46
CA MET A 1 -97.02 11.29 -8.36
C MET A 1 -96.20 10.04 -8.60
N ALA A 2 -95.00 10.20 -9.17
CA ALA A 2 -94.01 9.15 -9.31
C ALA A 2 -92.65 9.84 -9.18
N GLY A 3 -92.05 9.72 -8.01
CA GLY A 3 -90.68 10.12 -7.75
C GLY A 3 -89.86 8.83 -7.66
N THR A 4 -88.97 8.62 -8.63
CA THR A 4 -87.99 7.54 -8.57
C THR A 4 -86.62 8.19 -8.49
N SER A 5 -86.00 7.96 -7.34
CA SER A 5 -84.66 8.35 -6.92
C SER A 5 -83.59 7.81 -7.87
N GLY A 6 -82.77 8.72 -8.42
CA GLY A 6 -81.50 8.37 -9.05
C GLY A 6 -80.40 8.32 -8.00
N GLU A 7 -79.90 7.11 -7.72
CA GLU A 7 -78.68 6.89 -6.95
C GLU A 7 -77.47 7.31 -7.80
N THR A 8 -76.81 8.38 -7.41
CA THR A 8 -75.46 8.69 -7.89
C THR A 8 -74.46 7.90 -7.05
N ASN A 9 -73.98 6.78 -7.59
CA ASN A 9 -72.85 6.04 -7.03
C ASN A 9 -71.58 6.88 -7.17
N ASP A 10 -71.16 7.48 -6.06
CA ASP A 10 -69.86 8.12 -5.90
C ASP A 10 -68.79 7.02 -5.81
N VAL A 11 -68.11 6.76 -6.92
CA VAL A 11 -66.98 5.83 -6.96
C VAL A 11 -65.77 6.56 -6.38
N THR A 12 -65.64 6.51 -5.06
CA THR A 12 -64.40 6.86 -4.38
C THR A 12 -63.29 5.89 -4.82
N HIS A 13 -62.42 6.34 -5.73
CA HIS A 13 -61.16 5.67 -6.04
C HIS A 13 -60.22 5.76 -4.82
N SER A 14 -60.43 4.87 -3.85
CA SER A 14 -59.46 4.60 -2.79
C SER A 14 -58.23 3.98 -3.45
N THR A 15 -57.22 4.80 -3.70
CA THR A 15 -55.92 4.32 -4.20
C THR A 15 -55.17 3.76 -3.01
N THR A 16 -55.29 2.45 -2.77
CA THR A 16 -54.54 1.75 -1.73
C THR A 16 -53.05 1.78 -2.09
N SER A 17 -52.30 2.69 -1.46
CA SER A 17 -50.84 2.74 -1.54
C SER A 17 -50.26 1.46 -0.95
N ARG A 18 -49.74 0.58 -1.82
CA ARG A 18 -49.05 -0.65 -1.38
C ARG A 18 -47.74 -0.26 -0.70
N VAL A 19 -47.55 -0.68 0.56
CA VAL A 19 -46.28 -0.56 1.27
C VAL A 19 -45.22 -1.38 0.52
N LYS A 20 -44.20 -0.70 0.02
CA LYS A 20 -43.05 -1.33 -0.65
C LYS A 20 -42.15 -1.94 0.42
N LYS A 21 -41.74 -3.20 0.23
CA LYS A 21 -40.73 -3.85 1.07
C LYS A 21 -39.38 -3.78 0.36
N GLU A 22 -38.37 -3.35 1.08
CA GLU A 22 -37.00 -3.35 0.61
C GLU A 22 -36.48 -4.79 0.52
N HIS A 23 -35.71 -5.09 -0.53
CA HIS A 23 -35.14 -6.42 -0.70
C HIS A 23 -33.90 -6.57 0.18
N PRO A 24 -33.82 -7.58 1.07
CA PRO A 24 -32.76 -7.65 2.10
C PRO A 24 -31.34 -7.80 1.55
N LYS A 25 -31.17 -8.19 0.27
CA LYS A 25 -29.85 -8.35 -0.38
C LYS A 25 -29.54 -7.35 -1.49
N PHE A 26 -30.57 -6.72 -2.06
CA PHE A 26 -30.44 -5.94 -3.30
C PHE A 26 -31.09 -4.55 -3.19
N PHE A 27 -31.39 -4.13 -1.95
CA PHE A 27 -31.68 -2.75 -1.63
C PHE A 27 -30.42 -2.13 -1.05
N PHE A 28 -29.55 -1.67 -1.95
CA PHE A 28 -28.28 -1.05 -1.58
C PHE A 28 -28.49 0.38 -1.14
N ASP A 29 -27.78 0.79 -0.10
CA ASP A 29 -27.64 2.18 0.25
C ASP A 29 -26.81 2.89 -0.84
N ASN A 30 -27.47 3.67 -1.69
CA ASN A 30 -26.84 4.43 -2.77
C ASN A 30 -26.44 5.85 -2.33
N THR A 31 -26.19 6.03 -1.03
CA THR A 31 -25.76 7.30 -0.47
C THR A 31 -24.39 7.68 -1.01
N LEU A 32 -24.30 8.90 -1.54
CA LEU A 32 -23.06 9.56 -1.90
C LEU A 32 -22.58 10.41 -0.73
N VAL A 33 -21.26 10.54 -0.58
CA VAL A 33 -20.61 11.32 0.47
C VAL A 33 -19.65 12.29 -0.20
N VAL A 34 -19.72 13.54 0.23
CA VAL A 34 -18.82 14.61 -0.21
C VAL A 34 -17.63 14.70 0.75
N LEU A 35 -16.44 14.55 0.21
CA LEU A 35 -15.16 14.68 0.90
C LEU A 35 -14.41 15.90 0.36
N GLU A 36 -13.70 16.62 1.21
CA GLU A 36 -12.81 17.71 0.83
C GLU A 36 -11.37 17.31 1.17
N ILE A 37 -10.50 17.42 0.16
CA ILE A 37 -9.08 17.10 0.26
C ILE A 37 -8.32 18.20 -0.45
N GLU A 38 -7.41 18.86 0.25
CA GLU A 38 -6.77 20.09 -0.22
C GLU A 38 -7.83 21.12 -0.65
N ASP A 39 -7.86 21.52 -1.92
CA ASP A 39 -8.85 22.42 -2.52
C ASP A 39 -9.85 21.69 -3.44
N THR A 40 -9.93 20.36 -3.34
CA THR A 40 -10.71 19.50 -4.24
C THR A 40 -11.83 18.76 -3.51
N LEU A 41 -13.04 18.82 -4.07
CA LEU A 41 -14.20 18.08 -3.59
C LEU A 41 -14.38 16.76 -4.35
N PHE A 42 -14.47 15.66 -3.61
CA PHE A 42 -14.77 14.34 -4.13
C PHE A 42 -16.18 13.93 -3.72
N ASN A 43 -16.96 13.40 -4.67
CA ASN A 43 -18.30 12.87 -4.39
C ASN A 43 -18.34 11.37 -4.73
N VAL A 44 -18.35 10.53 -3.70
CA VAL A 44 -18.14 9.07 -3.84
C VAL A 44 -19.20 8.28 -3.11
N HIS A 45 -19.39 7.01 -3.49
CA HIS A 45 -20.37 6.14 -2.84
C HIS A 45 -19.93 5.75 -1.43
N LYS A 46 -20.79 5.99 -0.43
CA LYS A 46 -20.57 5.65 0.98
C LYS A 46 -20.13 4.21 1.16
N TYR A 47 -20.78 3.27 0.46
CA TYR A 47 -20.45 1.84 0.60
C TYR A 47 -19.00 1.50 0.20
N GLN A 48 -18.32 2.29 -0.65
CA GLN A 48 -16.92 2.05 -0.97
C GLN A 48 -16.03 2.38 0.21
N LEU A 49 -16.30 3.50 0.87
CA LEU A 49 -15.57 3.96 2.03
C LEU A 49 -15.84 3.04 3.23
N MET A 50 -17.07 2.53 3.39
CA MET A 50 -17.42 1.55 4.44
C MET A 50 -16.62 0.24 4.40
N LYS A 51 -15.86 -0.04 3.32
CA LYS A 51 -14.92 -1.17 3.27
C LYS A 51 -13.66 -0.93 4.12
N SER A 52 -13.41 0.31 4.49
CA SER A 52 -12.41 0.71 5.48
C SER A 52 -13.01 0.66 6.87
N GLU A 53 -12.26 0.13 7.82
CA GLU A 53 -12.64 0.12 9.23
C GLU A 53 -12.76 1.55 9.77
N THR A 54 -11.77 2.40 9.49
CA THR A 54 -11.76 3.81 9.91
C THR A 54 -13.00 4.58 9.43
N PHE A 55 -13.33 4.47 8.15
CA PHE A 55 -14.51 5.15 7.59
C PHE A 55 -15.81 4.53 8.11
N SER A 56 -15.87 3.20 8.26
CA SER A 56 -17.02 2.53 8.85
C SER A 56 -17.31 3.04 10.26
N ASP A 57 -16.29 3.14 11.12
CA ASP A 57 -16.42 3.64 12.49
C ASP A 57 -16.84 5.11 12.52
N MET A 58 -16.22 5.94 11.66
CA MET A 58 -16.58 7.34 11.51
C MET A 58 -18.06 7.51 11.14
N PHE A 59 -18.57 6.76 10.18
CA PHE A 59 -19.97 6.82 9.76
C PHE A 59 -20.95 6.28 10.81
N GLN A 60 -20.54 5.30 11.62
CA GLN A 60 -21.35 4.78 12.72
C GLN A 60 -21.41 5.76 13.91
N ALA A 61 -20.35 6.52 14.14
CA ALA A 61 -20.28 7.53 15.20
C ALA A 61 -21.12 8.78 14.90
N ALA A 62 -21.37 9.10 13.63
CA ALA A 62 -22.01 10.33 13.15
C ALA A 62 -23.53 10.49 13.45
N ASN A 63 -24.06 9.81 14.48
CA ASN A 63 -25.48 9.75 14.84
C ASN A 63 -26.12 11.07 15.38
N ARG A 64 -25.54 12.27 15.13
CA ARG A 64 -26.06 13.54 15.68
C ARG A 64 -25.92 14.75 14.75
N ASP A 65 -27.03 15.09 14.09
CA ASP A 65 -27.31 16.37 13.39
C ASP A 65 -26.38 16.72 12.20
N PRO A 66 -26.83 17.59 11.26
CA PRO A 66 -26.80 17.33 9.81
C PRO A 66 -25.51 16.69 9.32
N GLU A 67 -25.66 15.49 8.75
CA GLU A 67 -24.59 14.57 8.34
C GLU A 67 -23.44 15.29 7.64
N GLU A 68 -22.29 15.34 8.29
CA GLU A 68 -21.03 15.71 7.67
C GLU A 68 -20.83 14.85 6.40
N GLY A 69 -20.51 15.48 5.28
CA GLY A 69 -20.41 14.84 3.97
C GLY A 69 -21.73 14.71 3.21
N SER A 70 -22.85 15.23 3.72
CA SER A 70 -24.15 15.18 3.01
C SER A 70 -24.25 16.13 1.81
N CYS A 71 -23.48 17.23 1.82
CA CYS A 71 -23.50 18.21 0.73
C CYS A 71 -22.16 18.93 0.59
N ARG A 72 -22.02 19.71 -0.49
CA ARG A 72 -20.80 20.47 -0.80
C ARG A 72 -20.48 21.57 0.21
N GLU A 73 -21.49 22.07 0.92
CA GLU A 73 -21.35 23.11 1.94
C GLU A 73 -20.90 22.54 3.29
N LYS A 74 -20.97 21.21 3.46
CA LYS A 74 -20.56 20.49 4.67
C LYS A 74 -19.85 19.19 4.28
N PRO A 75 -18.71 19.25 3.57
CA PRO A 75 -17.94 18.07 3.24
C PRO A 75 -17.27 17.49 4.49
N ILE A 76 -16.88 16.21 4.43
CA ILE A 76 -15.93 15.64 5.39
C ILE A 76 -14.54 16.08 4.95
N VAL A 77 -13.88 16.90 5.77
CA VAL A 77 -12.55 17.43 5.47
C VAL A 77 -11.49 16.43 5.92
N LEU A 78 -10.62 16.02 4.99
CA LEU A 78 -9.51 15.12 5.25
C LEU A 78 -8.19 15.87 5.07
N GLU A 79 -7.51 16.13 6.18
CA GLU A 79 -6.26 16.89 6.21
C GLU A 79 -5.02 15.99 6.08
N GLY A 80 -3.91 16.57 5.58
CA GLY A 80 -2.61 15.89 5.53
C GLY A 80 -2.46 14.86 4.39
N ILE A 81 -3.37 14.87 3.42
CA ILE A 81 -3.36 13.98 2.26
C ILE A 81 -3.41 14.78 0.96
N SER A 82 -2.81 14.23 -0.10
CA SER A 82 -2.83 14.80 -1.45
C SER A 82 -4.10 14.37 -2.20
N ALA A 83 -4.71 15.30 -2.93
CA ALA A 83 -5.86 15.00 -3.79
C ALA A 83 -5.50 13.97 -4.89
N LEU A 84 -4.26 14.01 -5.40
CA LEU A 84 -3.77 13.04 -6.39
C LEU A 84 -3.61 11.64 -5.80
N ASP A 85 -3.12 11.53 -4.56
CA ASP A 85 -2.99 10.23 -3.91
C ASP A 85 -4.37 9.62 -3.65
N PHE A 86 -5.34 10.48 -3.29
CA PHE A 86 -6.73 10.05 -3.10
C PHE A 86 -7.38 9.61 -4.42
N GLU A 87 -7.14 10.31 -5.52
CA GLU A 87 -7.56 9.88 -6.86
C GLU A 87 -6.99 8.50 -7.21
N CYS A 88 -5.72 8.24 -6.89
CA CYS A 88 -5.11 6.92 -7.08
C CYS A 88 -5.85 5.83 -6.29
N LEU A 89 -6.14 6.08 -5.01
CA LEU A 89 -6.92 5.16 -4.18
C LEU A 89 -8.29 4.87 -4.80
N LEU A 90 -9.05 5.92 -5.17
CA LEU A 90 -10.38 5.77 -5.75
C LEU A 90 -10.34 5.00 -7.08
N THR A 91 -9.36 5.29 -7.93
CA THR A 91 -9.18 4.61 -9.22
C THR A 91 -9.07 3.11 -9.02
N VAL A 92 -8.23 2.66 -8.08
CA VAL A 92 -8.09 1.24 -7.76
C VAL A 92 -9.36 0.67 -7.09
N LEU A 93 -9.92 1.39 -6.13
CA LEU A 93 -11.09 0.97 -5.34
C LEU A 93 -12.36 0.77 -6.21
N TYR A 94 -12.50 1.54 -7.28
CA TYR A 94 -13.61 1.40 -8.22
C TYR A 94 -13.33 0.40 -9.34
N ALA A 95 -12.08 0.26 -9.80
CA ALA A 95 -11.70 -0.73 -10.82
C ALA A 95 -11.93 -2.17 -10.34
N THR A 96 -11.70 -2.45 -9.06
CA THR A 96 -11.84 -3.79 -8.46
C THR A 96 -13.28 -4.32 -8.40
N ARG A 97 -14.30 -3.47 -8.61
CA ARG A 97 -15.72 -3.84 -8.40
C ARG A 97 -16.43 -4.52 -9.56
N PHE A 98 -15.99 -4.31 -10.79
CA PHE A 98 -16.85 -4.55 -11.95
C PHE A 98 -16.31 -5.56 -12.96
N SER A 99 -15.12 -6.10 -12.73
CA SER A 99 -14.52 -7.02 -13.68
C SER A 99 -14.24 -8.38 -13.04
N THR A 100 -14.73 -9.44 -13.69
CA THR A 100 -14.28 -10.83 -13.44
C THR A 100 -12.79 -10.99 -13.75
N TYR A 101 -12.21 -10.06 -14.52
CA TYR A 101 -10.78 -9.87 -14.77
C TYR A 101 -10.36 -8.52 -14.20
N GLN A 102 -10.04 -8.45 -12.91
CA GLN A 102 -9.56 -7.20 -12.32
C GLN A 102 -8.28 -6.75 -13.07
N PRO A 103 -8.33 -5.64 -13.82
CA PRO A 103 -7.15 -5.18 -14.53
C PRO A 103 -6.09 -4.81 -13.49
N THR A 104 -4.85 -5.25 -13.69
CA THR A 104 -3.75 -4.82 -12.83
C THR A 104 -3.64 -3.29 -12.92
N PRO A 105 -3.66 -2.58 -11.77
CA PRO A 105 -3.46 -1.14 -11.74
C PRO A 105 -2.15 -0.74 -12.41
N GLU A 106 -2.13 0.47 -12.96
CA GLU A 106 -0.87 1.08 -13.41
C GLU A 106 0.10 1.24 -12.23
N ALA A 107 1.40 1.04 -12.48
CA ALA A 107 2.44 1.09 -11.46
C ALA A 107 2.43 2.39 -10.63
N SER A 108 2.11 3.52 -11.27
CA SER A 108 1.99 4.85 -10.67
C SER A 108 0.90 4.94 -9.59
N LEU A 109 -0.15 4.12 -9.69
CA LEU A 109 -1.30 4.15 -8.78
C LEU A 109 -1.07 3.30 -7.52
N ILE A 110 -0.21 2.28 -7.60
CA ILE A 110 -0.12 1.22 -6.58
C ILE A 110 0.37 1.75 -5.25
N ILE A 111 1.47 2.51 -5.23
CA ILE A 111 2.08 2.97 -3.98
C ILE A 111 1.21 4.02 -3.27
N PRO A 112 0.74 5.10 -3.93
CA PRO A 112 -0.17 6.05 -3.29
C PRO A 112 -1.45 5.38 -2.77
N ALA A 113 -2.06 4.51 -3.57
CA ALA A 113 -3.25 3.76 -3.15
C ALA A 113 -2.97 2.85 -1.96
N PHE A 114 -1.81 2.17 -1.91
CA PHE A 114 -1.45 1.34 -0.78
C PHE A 114 -1.28 2.16 0.50
N ARG A 115 -0.59 3.31 0.44
CA ARG A 115 -0.37 4.17 1.60
C ARG A 115 -1.70 4.62 2.21
N LEU A 116 -2.64 5.09 1.39
CA LEU A 116 -3.97 5.50 1.87
C LEU A 116 -4.84 4.30 2.29
N ALA A 117 -4.71 3.17 1.60
CA ALA A 117 -5.35 1.92 2.01
C ALA A 117 -4.87 1.49 3.41
N ASN A 118 -3.61 1.73 3.74
CA ASN A 118 -3.08 1.49 5.07
C ASN A 118 -3.50 2.54 6.08
N LEU A 119 -3.49 3.82 5.71
CA LEU A 119 -3.92 4.92 6.58
C LEU A 119 -5.36 4.75 7.08
N TRP A 120 -6.24 4.23 6.23
CA TRP A 120 -7.66 4.04 6.53
C TRP A 120 -8.07 2.58 6.70
N ASP A 121 -7.13 1.66 6.88
CA ASP A 121 -7.43 0.24 7.13
C ASP A 121 -8.39 -0.41 6.11
N PHE A 122 -8.15 -0.18 4.82
CA PHE A 122 -8.73 -0.97 3.75
C PHE A 122 -8.02 -2.33 3.63
N SER A 123 -8.29 -3.24 4.56
CA SER A 123 -7.58 -4.52 4.69
C SER A 123 -7.55 -5.36 3.40
N ASP A 124 -8.68 -5.55 2.73
CA ASP A 124 -8.74 -6.30 1.48
C ASP A 124 -7.91 -5.63 0.36
N LEU A 125 -7.93 -4.29 0.32
CA LEU A 125 -7.20 -3.53 -0.68
C LEU A 125 -5.69 -3.57 -0.42
N ARG A 126 -5.26 -3.55 0.84
CA ARG A 126 -3.85 -3.76 1.21
C ARG A 126 -3.36 -5.12 0.75
N VAL A 127 -4.12 -6.19 1.04
CA VAL A 127 -3.76 -7.56 0.62
C VAL A 127 -3.65 -7.65 -0.90
N TYR A 128 -4.56 -6.99 -1.62
CA TYR A 128 -4.53 -6.93 -3.08
C TYR A 128 -3.31 -6.17 -3.63
N LEU A 129 -2.98 -5.01 -3.05
CA LEU A 129 -1.93 -4.12 -3.53
C LEU A 129 -0.51 -4.55 -3.11
N LEU A 130 -0.35 -5.24 -1.98
CA LEU A 130 0.95 -5.64 -1.45
C LEU A 130 1.84 -6.41 -2.45
N PRO A 131 1.37 -7.52 -3.09
CA PRO A 131 2.19 -8.23 -4.06
C PRO A 131 2.47 -7.41 -5.33
N LEU A 132 1.60 -6.46 -5.67
CA LEU A 132 1.82 -5.57 -6.81
C LEU A 132 2.90 -4.53 -6.48
N ALA A 133 2.87 -3.96 -5.27
CA ALA A 133 3.92 -3.07 -4.78
C ALA A 133 5.28 -3.80 -4.74
N GLU A 134 5.31 -5.06 -4.32
CA GLU A 134 6.55 -5.85 -4.35
C GLU A 134 7.09 -6.01 -5.78
N LYS A 135 6.23 -6.15 -6.77
CA LYS A 135 6.67 -6.35 -8.14
C LYS A 135 7.25 -5.06 -8.75
N GLU A 136 6.65 -3.92 -8.46
CA GLU A 136 7.00 -2.65 -9.10
C GLU A 136 8.18 -1.92 -8.43
N LEU A 137 8.40 -2.11 -7.13
CA LEU A 137 9.44 -1.40 -6.40
C LEU A 137 10.86 -1.93 -6.68
N SER A 138 11.82 -1.01 -6.78
CA SER A 138 13.25 -1.35 -6.78
C SER A 138 13.67 -1.97 -5.43
N ASP A 139 14.80 -2.67 -5.36
CA ASP A 139 15.27 -3.23 -4.08
C ASP A 139 15.53 -2.17 -3.00
N VAL A 140 15.95 -0.97 -3.40
CA VAL A 140 16.11 0.16 -2.47
C VAL A 140 14.75 0.64 -1.98
N ASP A 141 13.80 0.87 -2.89
CA ASP A 141 12.48 1.35 -2.50
C ASP A 141 11.69 0.29 -1.73
N LYS A 142 11.91 -1.01 -1.98
CA LYS A 142 11.40 -2.11 -1.15
C LYS A 142 11.87 -2.03 0.28
N ILE A 143 13.15 -1.71 0.52
CA ILE A 143 13.67 -1.59 1.89
C ILE A 143 13.02 -0.40 2.60
N VAL A 144 12.86 0.73 1.92
CA VAL A 144 12.20 1.91 2.47
C VAL A 144 10.73 1.60 2.79
N PHE A 145 10.01 1.05 1.82
CA PHE A 145 8.60 0.68 1.96
C PHE A 145 8.38 -0.37 3.03
N ALA A 146 9.24 -1.39 3.09
CA ALA A 146 9.17 -2.43 4.12
C ALA A 146 9.40 -1.88 5.53
N ARG A 147 10.23 -0.84 5.70
CA ARG A 147 10.37 -0.16 7.00
C ARG A 147 9.17 0.69 7.34
N GLU A 148 8.64 1.40 6.35
CA GLU A 148 7.46 2.25 6.49
C GLU A 148 6.24 1.45 6.99
N PHE A 149 6.09 0.21 6.53
CA PHE A 149 4.94 -0.66 6.82
C PHE A 149 5.27 -1.92 7.64
N ASP A 150 6.45 -2.01 8.25
CA ASP A 150 6.94 -3.17 9.03
C ASP A 150 6.85 -4.54 8.30
N ILE A 151 7.18 -4.58 7.01
CA ILE A 151 7.18 -5.80 6.16
C ILE A 151 8.55 -6.46 6.20
N LYS A 152 8.83 -7.21 7.27
CA LYS A 152 10.16 -7.78 7.56
C LYS A 152 10.65 -8.76 6.48
N GLU A 153 9.71 -9.45 5.84
CA GLU A 153 9.97 -10.48 4.83
C GLU A 153 10.68 -9.93 3.60
N TRP A 154 10.51 -8.63 3.30
CA TRP A 154 11.12 -7.98 2.14
C TRP A 154 12.56 -7.52 2.40
N LEU A 155 12.91 -7.27 3.67
CA LEU A 155 14.18 -6.66 4.03
C LEU A 155 15.37 -7.53 3.63
N ALA A 156 15.41 -8.78 4.08
CA ALA A 156 16.56 -9.65 3.83
C ALA A 156 16.76 -9.98 2.33
N PRO A 157 15.71 -10.34 1.56
CA PRO A 157 15.85 -10.56 0.11
C PRO A 157 16.35 -9.32 -0.64
N ALA A 158 15.81 -8.13 -0.33
CA ALA A 158 16.22 -6.89 -1.00
C ALA A 158 17.68 -6.53 -0.68
N HIS A 159 18.10 -6.59 0.58
CA HIS A 159 19.50 -6.36 0.96
C HIS A 159 20.45 -7.36 0.29
N THR A 160 20.04 -8.64 0.19
CA THR A 160 20.84 -9.68 -0.46
C THR A 160 21.07 -9.33 -1.92
N ARG A 161 20.02 -8.97 -2.67
CA ARG A 161 20.14 -8.55 -4.08
C ARG A 161 21.01 -7.30 -4.25
N LEU A 162 20.92 -6.33 -3.32
CA LEU A 162 21.81 -5.15 -3.32
C LEU A 162 23.27 -5.48 -3.00
N CYS A 163 23.54 -6.53 -2.23
CA CYS A 163 24.90 -7.02 -1.99
C CYS A 163 25.45 -7.76 -3.22
N GLU A 164 24.60 -8.49 -3.95
CA GLU A 164 24.99 -9.30 -5.10
C GLU A 164 25.14 -8.51 -6.40
N ARG A 165 24.42 -7.39 -6.58
CA ARG A 165 24.51 -6.61 -7.82
C ARG A 165 25.94 -6.13 -8.11
N GLU A 166 26.30 -5.99 -9.37
CA GLU A 166 27.67 -5.58 -9.74
C GLU A 166 27.97 -4.13 -9.33
N GLN A 167 27.02 -3.22 -9.56
CA GLN A 167 27.15 -1.79 -9.31
C GLN A 167 27.00 -1.49 -7.81
N PRO A 168 27.86 -0.63 -7.23
CA PRO A 168 27.66 -0.15 -5.87
C PRO A 168 26.43 0.77 -5.78
N PRO A 169 25.89 1.00 -4.57
CA PRO A 169 24.83 1.99 -4.39
C PRO A 169 25.21 3.38 -4.87
N THR A 170 24.27 4.05 -5.54
CA THR A 170 24.42 5.46 -5.91
C THR A 170 24.26 6.36 -4.68
N ALA A 171 24.58 7.66 -4.81
CA ALA A 171 24.38 8.61 -3.72
C ALA A 171 22.91 8.74 -3.32
N ASP A 172 21.99 8.76 -4.29
CA ASP A 172 20.54 8.86 -4.04
C ASP A 172 20.01 7.59 -3.34
N GLU A 173 20.47 6.42 -3.79
CA GLU A 173 20.14 5.15 -3.13
C GLU A 173 20.70 5.10 -1.71
N ALA A 174 21.94 5.53 -1.51
CA ALA A 174 22.58 5.58 -0.20
C ALA A 174 21.81 6.48 0.77
N MET A 175 21.30 7.61 0.29
CA MET A 175 20.47 8.52 1.08
C MET A 175 19.14 7.88 1.49
N LYS A 176 18.46 7.18 0.58
CA LYS A 176 17.22 6.44 0.87
C LYS A 176 17.45 5.27 1.84
N LEU A 177 18.52 4.50 1.65
CA LEU A 177 18.85 3.32 2.46
C LEU A 177 19.19 3.67 3.90
N GLY A 178 19.75 4.86 4.12
CA GLY A 178 20.31 5.26 5.40
C GLY A 178 21.63 4.54 5.73
N VAL A 179 22.32 5.06 6.75
CA VAL A 179 23.69 4.64 7.08
C VAL A 179 23.80 3.16 7.42
N HIS A 180 22.82 2.58 8.11
CA HIS A 180 22.87 1.19 8.57
C HIS A 180 22.84 0.19 7.41
N SER A 181 21.89 0.35 6.48
CA SER A 181 21.85 -0.49 5.27
C SER A 181 23.07 -0.29 4.40
N LEU A 182 23.53 0.96 4.25
CA LEU A 182 24.71 1.23 3.44
C LEU A 182 25.97 0.57 3.99
N LEU A 183 26.16 0.61 5.32
CA LEU A 183 27.28 -0.06 6.00
C LEU A 183 27.19 -1.57 5.85
N LEU A 184 26.00 -2.15 6.01
CA LEU A 184 25.78 -3.58 5.78
C LEU A 184 26.19 -3.96 4.35
N ILE A 185 25.60 -3.28 3.36
CA ILE A 185 25.81 -3.58 1.95
C ILE A 185 27.30 -3.44 1.60
N THR A 186 27.95 -2.37 2.05
CA THR A 186 29.38 -2.14 1.81
C THR A 186 30.24 -3.24 2.42
N ARG A 187 30.03 -3.59 3.70
CA ARG A 187 30.81 -4.64 4.39
C ARG A 187 30.68 -5.99 3.70
N VAL A 188 29.45 -6.41 3.41
CA VAL A 188 29.20 -7.70 2.76
C VAL A 188 29.86 -7.73 1.37
N ARG A 189 29.74 -6.65 0.59
CA ARG A 189 30.37 -6.54 -0.74
C ARG A 189 31.89 -6.57 -0.68
N GLU A 190 32.50 -5.87 0.27
CA GLU A 190 33.95 -5.86 0.46
C GLU A 190 34.47 -7.25 0.84
N GLU A 191 33.83 -7.91 1.80
CA GLU A 191 34.15 -9.28 2.18
C GLU A 191 34.07 -10.23 0.99
N SER A 192 32.99 -10.20 0.22
CA SER A 192 32.81 -11.08 -0.94
C SER A 192 33.85 -10.82 -2.05
N ARG A 193 34.28 -9.57 -2.25
CA ARG A 193 35.31 -9.22 -3.24
C ARG A 193 36.71 -9.63 -2.81
N LEU A 194 36.99 -9.66 -1.50
CA LEU A 194 38.27 -10.14 -0.97
C LEU A 194 38.45 -11.66 -1.14
N HIS A 195 37.36 -12.43 -1.29
CA HIS A 195 37.39 -13.90 -1.50
C HIS A 195 37.80 -14.33 -2.91
N VAL A 196 37.71 -13.44 -3.91
CA VAL A 196 38.02 -13.78 -5.32
C VAL A 196 39.55 -13.87 -5.57
N TYR A 197 40.39 -13.64 -4.56
CA TYR A 197 41.86 -13.71 -4.68
C TYR A 197 42.54 -14.76 -3.78
N GLY A 198 41.84 -15.85 -3.45
CA GLY A 198 42.36 -16.91 -2.59
C GLY A 198 42.77 -18.19 -3.32
N ASN A 199 43.80 -18.15 -4.16
CA ASN A 199 44.57 -19.38 -4.46
C ASN A 199 46.09 -19.17 -4.60
N ASN A 200 46.61 -18.03 -4.12
CA ASN A 200 48.03 -17.77 -3.95
C ASN A 200 48.19 -16.64 -2.90
N ASP A 201 49.31 -16.57 -2.19
CA ASP A 201 49.60 -15.71 -1.02
C ASP A 201 49.53 -14.17 -1.23
N TYR A 202 48.79 -13.70 -2.24
CA TYR A 202 48.74 -12.32 -2.71
C TYR A 202 47.30 -11.89 -3.00
N LEU A 203 46.87 -10.79 -2.35
CA LEU A 203 45.71 -10.02 -2.78
C LEU A 203 46.12 -9.16 -3.96
N THR A 204 45.40 -9.26 -5.08
CA THR A 204 45.61 -8.41 -6.25
C THR A 204 44.54 -7.33 -6.32
N CYS A 205 44.93 -6.07 -6.46
CA CYS A 205 43.99 -4.99 -6.72
C CYS A 205 43.43 -5.10 -8.15
N ALA A 206 42.13 -5.33 -8.29
CA ALA A 206 41.47 -5.44 -9.60
C ALA A 206 41.58 -4.16 -10.48
N LYS A 207 41.88 -3.00 -9.87
CA LYS A 207 41.95 -1.70 -10.56
C LYS A 207 43.35 -1.32 -11.04
N CYS A 208 44.40 -1.69 -10.31
CA CYS A 208 45.77 -1.29 -10.63
C CYS A 208 46.77 -2.45 -10.68
N GLY A 209 46.33 -3.69 -10.44
CA GLY A 209 47.17 -4.89 -10.50
C GLY A 209 48.19 -5.01 -9.35
N SER A 210 48.16 -4.13 -8.36
CA SER A 210 49.10 -4.19 -7.23
C SER A 210 48.89 -5.46 -6.42
N ARG A 211 50.00 -6.14 -6.08
CA ARG A 211 50.04 -7.37 -5.28
C ARG A 211 50.42 -7.04 -3.84
N THR A 212 49.55 -7.36 -2.90
CA THR A 212 49.83 -7.23 -1.46
C THR A 212 49.90 -8.63 -0.85
N ARG A 213 51.01 -8.96 -0.20
CA ARG A 213 51.20 -10.26 0.46
C ARG A 213 50.34 -10.36 1.71
N VAL A 214 49.53 -11.41 1.82
CA VAL A 214 48.71 -11.64 3.03
C VAL A 214 49.54 -12.45 4.01
N VAL A 215 49.83 -11.88 5.19
CA VAL A 215 50.76 -12.48 6.16
C VAL A 215 50.07 -13.48 7.11
N GLN A 216 48.75 -13.63 7.07
CA GLN A 216 48.04 -14.62 7.90
C GLN A 216 46.62 -14.90 7.37
N ALA A 217 46.37 -16.15 6.97
CA ALA A 217 45.03 -16.66 6.82
C ALA A 217 44.46 -16.92 8.22
N ARG A 218 43.44 -16.15 8.64
CA ARG A 218 42.66 -16.50 9.82
C ARG A 218 41.80 -17.71 9.47
N SER A 219 42.30 -18.90 9.79
CA SER A 219 41.53 -20.15 9.75
C SER A 219 40.35 -20.03 10.73
N GLY A 220 39.15 -19.86 10.19
CA GLY A 220 37.89 -19.69 10.94
C GLY A 220 37.06 -18.47 10.55
N SER A 221 37.28 -17.87 9.37
CA SER A 221 36.67 -16.60 8.99
C SER A 221 35.21 -16.76 8.56
N SER A 222 34.33 -15.82 8.94
CA SER A 222 32.89 -15.69 8.60
C SER A 222 32.61 -15.45 7.11
N ALA A 223 33.41 -16.07 6.27
CA ALA A 223 33.86 -15.55 5.00
C ALA A 223 33.40 -16.49 3.88
N ASP A 224 33.33 -17.78 4.18
CA ASP A 224 32.64 -18.83 3.40
C ASP A 224 31.11 -18.85 3.59
N THR A 225 30.57 -17.98 4.46
CA THR A 225 29.12 -17.90 4.67
C THR A 225 28.44 -17.24 3.45
N PRO A 226 27.38 -17.85 2.87
CA PRO A 226 26.65 -17.23 1.76
C PRO A 226 26.15 -15.82 2.12
N ILE A 227 26.15 -14.90 1.15
CA ILE A 227 25.70 -13.50 1.32
C ILE A 227 24.33 -13.45 2.00
N GLY A 228 23.38 -14.26 1.52
CA GLY A 228 22.04 -14.36 2.13
C GLY A 228 22.07 -14.73 3.61
N ALA A 229 22.94 -15.65 4.04
CA ALA A 229 23.06 -16.03 5.45
C ALA A 229 23.70 -14.91 6.31
N LYS A 230 24.63 -14.13 5.76
CA LYS A 230 25.18 -12.93 6.42
C LYS A 230 24.11 -11.85 6.60
N VAL A 231 23.31 -11.61 5.56
CA VAL A 231 22.21 -10.63 5.59
C VAL A 231 21.10 -11.07 6.55
N GLN A 232 20.69 -12.35 6.52
CA GLN A 232 19.68 -12.89 7.43
C GLN A 232 20.10 -12.77 8.90
N ARG A 233 21.37 -13.06 9.21
CA ARG A 233 21.92 -12.84 10.54
C ARG A 233 21.81 -11.38 10.96
N TRP A 234 22.14 -10.45 10.07
CA TRP A 234 22.04 -9.02 10.36
C TRP A 234 20.59 -8.56 10.57
N VAL A 235 19.64 -9.06 9.77
CA VAL A 235 18.22 -8.75 9.95
C VAL A 235 17.67 -9.36 11.24
N GLY A 236 18.09 -10.58 11.59
CA GLY A 236 17.65 -11.29 12.80
C GLY A 236 18.28 -10.79 14.10
N GLU A 237 19.47 -10.18 14.05
CA GLU A 237 20.14 -9.57 15.21
C GLU A 237 19.49 -8.24 15.66
N GLY A 238 18.41 -7.81 14.99
CA GLY A 238 17.52 -6.79 15.53
C GLY A 238 18.22 -5.48 15.85
N PHE A 239 18.93 -4.89 14.87
CA PHE A 239 19.19 -3.46 14.92
C PHE A 239 17.87 -2.74 14.59
N THR A 240 16.97 -2.72 15.58
CA THR A 240 15.77 -1.89 15.60
C THR A 240 16.19 -0.45 15.41
N VAL A 241 15.77 0.15 14.29
CA VAL A 241 15.61 1.59 14.20
C VAL A 241 14.18 1.88 14.63
#